data_AF-A0A3M0Z7S8-F1
#
_entry.id   AF-A0A3M0Z7S8-F1
#
_cell.length_a   1.000
_cell.length_b   1.000
_cell.length_c   1.000
_cell.angle_alpha   90.00
_cell.angle_beta   90.00
_cell.angle_gamma   90.00
#
_symmetry.space_group_name_H-M   'P 1'
#
loop_
_entity.id
_entity.type
_entity.pdbx_description
1 polymer ?
#
loop_
_entity_poly.entity_id
_entity_poly.type
_entity_poly.pdbx_seq_one_letter_code
_entity_poly.pdbx_strand_id
1 'polypeptide(L)'
;MTHRHDVQHTPRLNTEDITGIVRTALAEDIGQGDATTLAVVPPTAQAEAHFRVRENCVICGLPVARQVFRELNPDCEFIMTSTDGDAVTRGTIVATVRGPARDILTGERVALNFLQRLSGIATQTRAYVEALAGSPTRLLDTRKTTPGLRLLEKYAVRCGGGSNHRSGLYD
;
A
#
# COMPACT_ATOMS: atom_id res chain seq x y z
N MET A 1 14.93 -23.33 -25.72
CA MET A 1 15.24 -21.90 -25.54
C MET A 1 14.50 -21.44 -24.29
N THR A 2 15.19 -21.42 -23.16
CA THR A 2 14.65 -21.08 -21.84
C THR A 2 14.47 -19.57 -21.76
N HIS A 3 13.21 -19.11 -21.81
CA HIS A 3 12.86 -17.74 -21.42
C HIS A 3 13.28 -17.55 -19.96
N ARG A 4 14.37 -16.80 -19.75
CA ARG A 4 14.74 -16.30 -18.43
C ARG A 4 13.58 -15.41 -17.98
N HIS A 5 12.90 -15.80 -16.91
CA HIS A 5 12.04 -14.91 -16.14
C HIS A 5 12.90 -13.71 -15.72
N ASP A 6 12.71 -12.57 -16.37
CA ASP A 6 13.21 -11.29 -15.88
C ASP A 6 12.59 -11.11 -14.49
N VAL A 7 13.43 -11.18 -13.46
CA VAL A 7 13.07 -10.84 -12.10
C VAL A 7 12.63 -9.38 -12.13
N GLN A 8 11.32 -9.14 -12.17
CA GLN A 8 10.76 -7.80 -12.11
C GLN A 8 11.28 -7.14 -10.83
N HIS A 9 12.22 -6.21 -10.97
CA HIS A 9 12.72 -5.44 -9.84
C HIS A 9 11.55 -4.65 -9.28
N THR A 10 11.04 -5.05 -8.11
CA THR A 10 9.98 -4.33 -7.43
C THR A 10 10.41 -2.86 -7.32
N PRO A 11 9.61 -1.91 -7.82
CA PRO A 11 9.92 -0.48 -7.66
C PRO A 11 10.13 -0.18 -6.16
N ARG A 12 11.04 0.76 -5.85
CA ARG A 12 11.29 1.15 -4.46
C ARG A 12 10.58 2.47 -4.15
N LEU A 13 9.90 2.52 -3.01
CA LEU A 13 9.43 3.76 -2.39
C LEU A 13 10.46 4.22 -1.36
N ASN A 14 10.85 5.48 -1.40
CA ASN A 14 11.66 6.08 -0.34
C ASN A 14 10.76 6.41 0.86
N THR A 15 11.25 6.14 2.07
CA THR A 15 10.51 6.40 3.32
C THR A 15 10.19 7.88 3.49
N GLU A 16 11.14 8.76 3.18
CA GLU A 16 10.94 10.21 3.34
C GLU A 16 9.79 10.73 2.46
N ASP A 17 9.68 10.21 1.24
CA ASP A 17 8.64 10.62 0.29
C ASP A 17 7.24 10.18 0.71
N ILE A 18 7.12 9.07 1.45
CA ILE A 18 5.83 8.55 1.94
C ILE A 18 5.42 9.15 3.28
N THR A 19 6.38 9.56 4.13
CA THR A 19 6.10 10.10 5.47
C THR A 19 5.16 11.31 5.43
N GLY A 20 5.39 12.25 4.50
CA GLY A 20 4.53 13.44 4.37
C GLY A 20 3.08 13.07 4.06
N ILE A 21 2.87 12.17 3.09
CA ILE A 21 1.53 11.71 2.68
C ILE A 21 0.82 10.99 3.83
N VAL A 22 1.55 10.11 4.53
CA VAL A 22 1.03 9.36 5.67
C VAL A 22 0.63 10.29 6.82
N ARG A 23 1.47 11.28 7.16
CA ARG A 23 1.16 12.27 8.21
C ARG A 23 -0.08 13.08 7.89
N THR A 24 -0.25 13.50 6.64
CA THR A 24 -1.46 14.21 6.21
C THR A 24 -2.70 13.33 6.38
N ALA A 25 -2.64 12.07 5.98
CA ALA A 25 -3.77 11.14 6.11
C ALA A 25 -4.09 10.80 7.58
N LEU A 26 -3.07 10.62 8.43
CA LEU A 26 -3.26 10.43 9.88
C LEU A 26 -3.88 11.67 10.53
N ALA A 27 -3.42 12.87 10.18
CA ALA A 27 -3.99 14.11 10.71
C ALA A 27 -5.44 14.32 10.29
N GLU A 28 -5.81 13.92 9.06
CA GLU A 28 -7.18 13.93 8.56
C GLU A 28 -8.09 13.01 9.40
N ASP A 29 -7.65 11.78 9.66
CA ASP A 29 -8.50 10.75 10.29
C ASP A 29 -8.56 10.89 11.83
N ILE A 30 -7.45 11.26 12.48
CA ILE A 30 -7.37 11.35 13.94
C ILE A 30 -7.94 12.67 14.47
N GLY A 31 -7.69 13.78 13.78
CA GLY A 31 -8.10 15.11 14.23
C GLY A 31 -7.69 15.41 15.68
N GLN A 32 -8.67 15.47 16.58
CA GLN A 32 -8.45 15.75 18.02
C GLN A 32 -8.18 14.49 18.86
N GLY A 33 -8.28 13.29 18.27
CA GLY A 33 -8.02 12.00 18.92
C GLY A 33 -9.09 10.95 18.65
N ASP A 34 -8.75 9.68 18.89
CA ASP A 34 -9.68 8.55 18.77
C ASP A 34 -10.43 8.32 20.11
N ALA A 35 -11.51 9.08 20.31
CA ALA A 35 -12.31 9.03 21.54
C ALA A 35 -12.88 7.64 21.83
N THR A 36 -13.26 6.88 20.78
CA THR A 36 -13.87 5.56 20.94
C THR A 36 -12.84 4.58 21.49
N THR A 37 -11.67 4.51 20.85
CA THR A 37 -10.58 3.62 21.29
C THR A 37 -10.11 3.99 22.70
N LEU A 38 -9.97 5.29 23.00
CA LEU A 38 -9.58 5.74 24.33
C LEU A 38 -10.58 5.37 25.43
N ALA A 39 -11.88 5.32 25.09
CA ALA A 39 -12.95 5.01 26.03
C ALA A 39 -13.08 3.51 26.33
N VAL A 40 -12.85 2.65 25.34
CA VAL A 40 -13.18 1.21 25.45
C VAL A 40 -11.98 0.28 25.55
N VAL A 41 -10.79 0.72 25.13
CA VAL A 41 -9.58 -0.11 25.09
C VAL A 41 -8.66 0.25 26.26
N PRO A 42 -8.27 -0.69 27.13
CA PRO A 42 -7.32 -0.41 28.21
C PRO A 42 -5.97 0.09 27.66
N PRO A 43 -5.28 1.04 28.33
CA PRO A 43 -4.01 1.58 27.85
C PRO A 43 -2.87 0.55 27.80
N THR A 44 -2.97 -0.52 28.59
CA THR A 44 -1.97 -1.61 28.64
C THR A 44 -2.28 -2.77 27.69
N ALA A 45 -3.42 -2.73 26.98
CA ALA A 45 -3.82 -3.81 26.10
C ALA A 45 -2.86 -3.95 24.91
N GLN A 46 -2.41 -5.18 24.66
CA GLN A 46 -1.63 -5.55 23.48
C GLN A 46 -2.54 -6.32 22.51
N ALA A 47 -2.32 -6.15 21.21
CA ALA A 47 -3.07 -6.85 20.18
C ALA A 47 -2.18 -7.33 19.04
N GLU A 48 -2.70 -8.30 18.29
CA GLU A 48 -2.20 -8.75 17.00
C GLU A 48 -3.34 -8.67 15.99
N ALA A 49 -3.11 -8.03 14.85
CA ALA A 49 -4.09 -7.91 13.79
C ALA A 49 -3.51 -8.38 12.44
N HIS A 50 -4.35 -9.02 11.63
CA HIS A 50 -3.96 -9.58 10.33
C HIS A 50 -4.63 -8.84 9.17
N PHE A 51 -3.83 -8.41 8.22
CA PHE A 51 -4.31 -7.85 6.94
C PHE A 51 -4.69 -9.00 6.02
N ARG A 52 -5.99 -9.33 6.02
CA ARG A 52 -6.55 -10.43 5.21
C ARG A 52 -7.21 -9.91 3.94
N VAL A 53 -6.75 -10.41 2.80
CA VAL A 53 -7.30 -10.12 1.47
C VAL A 53 -8.72 -10.67 1.34
N ARG A 54 -9.66 -9.86 0.84
CA ARG A 54 -11.07 -10.24 0.68
C ARG A 54 -11.47 -10.56 -0.76
N GLU A 55 -10.64 -10.19 -1.72
CA GLU A 55 -10.84 -10.38 -3.17
C GLU A 55 -9.49 -10.68 -3.83
N ASN A 56 -9.46 -11.47 -4.90
CA ASN A 56 -8.21 -11.73 -5.62
C ASN A 56 -7.66 -10.41 -6.18
N CYS A 57 -6.39 -10.11 -5.93
CA CYS A 57 -5.79 -8.85 -6.34
C CYS A 57 -4.27 -8.97 -6.55
N VAL A 58 -3.68 -7.92 -7.12
CA VAL A 58 -2.25 -7.64 -7.01
C VAL A 58 -2.05 -6.76 -5.78
N ILE A 59 -1.33 -7.26 -4.77
CA ILE A 59 -1.11 -6.51 -3.53
C ILE A 59 -0.14 -5.35 -3.79
N CYS A 60 -0.46 -4.16 -3.26
CA CYS A 60 0.40 -3.00 -3.34
C CYS A 60 0.14 -2.04 -2.19
N GLY A 61 1.20 -1.41 -1.67
CA GLY A 61 1.15 -0.42 -0.60
C GLY A 61 1.58 -0.94 0.77
N LEU A 62 2.13 -2.16 0.88
CA LEU A 62 2.56 -2.71 2.18
C LEU A 62 3.61 -1.84 2.90
N PRO A 63 4.61 -1.25 2.22
CA PRO A 63 5.52 -0.29 2.86
C PRO A 63 4.82 0.98 3.37
N VAL A 64 3.75 1.42 2.70
CA VAL A 64 2.97 2.60 3.11
C VAL A 64 2.15 2.28 4.35
N ALA A 65 1.48 1.12 4.38
CA ALA A 65 0.75 0.64 5.56
C ALA A 65 1.68 0.48 6.78
N ARG A 66 2.88 -0.08 6.60
CA ARG A 66 3.90 -0.12 7.65
C ARG A 66 4.27 1.29 8.15
N GLN A 67 4.38 2.27 7.26
CA GLN A 67 4.73 3.63 7.64
C GLN A 67 3.62 4.28 8.48
N VAL A 68 2.35 3.98 8.22
CA VAL A 68 1.22 4.44 9.06
C VAL A 68 1.45 4.05 10.53
N PHE A 69 1.72 2.78 10.80
CA PHE A 69 1.95 2.31 12.17
C PHE A 69 3.24 2.88 12.78
N ARG A 70 4.31 3.02 11.99
CA ARG A 70 5.55 3.64 12.47
C ARG A 70 5.39 5.10 12.86
N GLU A 71 4.59 5.88 12.12
CA GLU A 71 4.33 7.28 12.45
C GLU A 71 3.42 7.42 13.68
N LEU A 72 2.55 6.43 13.93
CA LEU A 72 1.71 6.40 15.13
C LEU A 72 2.51 6.02 16.37
N ASN A 73 3.20 4.87 16.32
CA ASN A 73 3.95 4.36 17.44
C ASN A 73 5.09 3.44 16.94
N PRO A 74 6.37 3.74 17.23
CA PRO A 74 7.48 2.87 16.84
C PRO A 74 7.45 1.48 17.48
N ASP A 75 6.68 1.28 18.56
CA ASP A 75 6.48 -0.03 19.19
C ASP A 75 5.52 -0.94 18.43
N CYS A 76 4.84 -0.43 17.39
CA CYS A 76 4.05 -1.26 16.48
C CYS A 76 4.96 -2.02 15.50
N GLU A 77 5.10 -3.33 15.71
CA GLU A 77 5.80 -4.22 14.80
C GLU A 77 4.89 -4.59 13.61
N PHE A 78 5.31 -4.25 12.39
CA PHE A 78 4.60 -4.60 11.16
C PHE A 78 5.40 -5.59 10.31
N ILE A 79 4.87 -6.80 10.19
CA ILE A 79 5.50 -7.94 9.50
C ILE A 79 4.79 -8.17 8.18
N MET A 80 5.51 -8.00 7.07
CA MET A 80 5.01 -8.27 5.72
C MET A 80 5.19 -9.76 5.38
N THR A 81 4.14 -10.40 4.89
CA THR A 81 4.16 -11.81 4.42
C THR A 81 3.98 -11.92 2.91
N SER A 82 3.84 -10.80 2.23
CA SER A 82 3.82 -10.69 0.76
C SER A 82 4.65 -9.49 0.31
N THR A 83 4.99 -9.46 -0.97
CA THR A 83 5.72 -8.37 -1.61
C THR A 83 4.77 -7.59 -2.52
N ASP A 84 4.92 -6.26 -2.56
CA ASP A 84 4.17 -5.43 -3.49
C ASP A 84 4.41 -5.87 -4.95
N GLY A 85 3.33 -6.13 -5.69
CA GLY A 85 3.35 -6.70 -7.03
C GLY A 85 2.97 -8.19 -7.09
N ASP A 86 2.92 -8.89 -5.94
CA ASP A 86 2.47 -10.27 -5.86
C ASP A 86 0.97 -10.39 -6.18
N ALA A 87 0.61 -11.42 -6.94
CA ALA A 87 -0.78 -11.83 -7.10
C ALA A 87 -1.21 -12.67 -5.89
N VAL A 88 -2.25 -12.24 -5.18
CA VAL A 88 -2.75 -12.87 -3.96
C VAL A 88 -4.22 -13.23 -4.08
N THR A 89 -4.60 -14.35 -3.50
CA THR A 89 -5.99 -14.83 -3.51
C THR A 89 -6.75 -14.42 -2.26
N ARG A 90 -8.09 -14.42 -2.35
CA ARG A 90 -8.97 -14.20 -1.21
C ARG A 90 -8.61 -15.13 -0.05
N GLY A 91 -8.48 -14.55 1.15
CA GLY A 91 -8.17 -15.24 2.38
C GLY A 91 -6.70 -15.17 2.79
N THR A 92 -5.80 -14.81 1.87
CA THR A 92 -4.37 -14.62 2.12
C THR A 92 -4.14 -13.52 3.16
N ILE A 93 -3.24 -13.78 4.11
CA ILE A 93 -2.72 -12.77 5.03
C ILE A 93 -1.45 -12.19 4.41
N VAL A 94 -1.46 -10.88 4.14
CA VAL A 94 -0.36 -10.18 3.44
C VAL A 94 0.54 -9.39 4.40
N ALA A 95 0.05 -9.13 5.60
CA ALA A 95 0.82 -8.56 6.69
C ALA A 95 0.15 -8.84 8.04
N THR A 96 0.94 -8.72 9.11
CA THR A 96 0.50 -8.75 10.51
C THR A 96 1.07 -7.55 11.25
N VAL A 97 0.29 -6.93 12.13
CA VAL A 97 0.73 -5.87 13.03
C VAL A 97 0.56 -6.30 14.48
N ARG A 98 1.57 -6.02 15.32
CA ARG A 98 1.60 -6.33 16.76
C ARG A 98 2.01 -5.11 17.56
N GLY A 99 1.44 -4.93 18.73
CA GLY A 99 1.75 -3.80 19.62
C GLY A 99 0.56 -3.31 20.43
N PRO A 100 0.61 -2.07 20.93
CA PRO A 100 -0.48 -1.50 21.71
C PRO A 100 -1.79 -1.48 20.91
N ALA A 101 -2.86 -2.02 21.50
CA ALA A 101 -4.13 -2.20 20.81
C ALA A 101 -4.74 -0.88 20.35
N ARG A 102 -4.54 0.20 21.11
CA ARG A 102 -5.04 1.54 20.78
C ARG A 102 -4.44 2.07 19.47
N ASP A 103 -3.13 1.92 19.30
CA ASP A 103 -2.41 2.41 18.13
C ASP A 103 -2.74 1.59 16.89
N ILE A 104 -2.89 0.26 17.06
CA ILE A 104 -3.33 -0.63 15.97
C ILE A 104 -4.71 -0.21 15.45
N LEU A 105 -5.67 0.01 16.35
CA LEU A 105 -7.04 0.40 15.98
C LEU A 105 -7.08 1.80 15.36
N THR A 106 -6.32 2.75 15.92
CA THR A 106 -6.23 4.12 15.40
C THR A 106 -5.67 4.15 13.97
N GLY A 107 -4.65 3.33 13.68
CA GLY A 107 -4.03 3.29 12.35
C GLY A 107 -4.73 2.42 11.30
N GLU A 108 -5.70 1.59 11.72
CA GLU A 108 -6.30 0.57 10.87
C GLU A 108 -6.89 1.16 9.59
N ARG A 109 -7.74 2.19 9.73
CA ARG A 109 -8.49 2.75 8.60
C ARG A 109 -7.56 3.40 7.58
N VAL A 110 -6.61 4.21 8.03
CA VAL A 110 -5.63 4.87 7.16
C VAL A 110 -4.78 3.84 6.41
N ALA A 111 -4.27 2.81 7.10
CA ALA A 111 -3.49 1.74 6.48
C ALA A 111 -4.30 0.97 5.42
N LEU A 112 -5.55 0.61 5.74
CA LEU A 112 -6.43 -0.09 4.79
C LEU A 112 -6.79 0.78 3.58
N ASN A 113 -7.04 2.08 3.77
CA ASN A 113 -7.37 2.99 2.68
C ASN A 113 -6.23 3.07 1.65
N PHE A 114 -4.98 3.15 2.10
CA PHE A 114 -3.82 3.08 1.21
C PHE A 114 -3.73 1.72 0.49
N LEU A 115 -3.78 0.61 1.23
CA LEU A 115 -3.67 -0.73 0.63
C LEU A 115 -4.74 -0.99 -0.41
N GLN A 116 -6.00 -0.66 -0.12
CA GLN A 116 -7.13 -0.86 -1.03
C GLN A 116 -6.95 -0.03 -2.31
N ARG A 117 -6.63 1.26 -2.18
CA ARG A 117 -6.43 2.14 -3.33
C ARG A 117 -5.30 1.64 -4.23
N LEU A 118 -4.14 1.38 -3.65
CA LEU A 118 -2.94 1.03 -4.40
C LEU A 118 -3.05 -0.37 -5.01
N SER A 119 -3.60 -1.33 -4.27
CA SER A 119 -3.87 -2.67 -4.80
C SER A 119 -4.90 -2.64 -5.92
N GLY A 120 -5.92 -1.77 -5.84
CA GLY A 120 -6.88 -1.57 -6.93
C GLY A 120 -6.21 -1.09 -8.22
N ILE A 121 -5.33 -0.09 -8.13
CA ILE A 121 -4.57 0.43 -9.28
C ILE A 121 -3.64 -0.66 -9.85
N ALA A 122 -2.90 -1.37 -8.99
CA ALA A 122 -1.98 -2.42 -9.43
C ALA A 122 -2.74 -3.59 -10.11
N THR A 123 -3.88 -3.99 -9.55
CA THR A 123 -4.74 -5.05 -10.11
C THR A 123 -5.30 -4.65 -11.47
N GLN A 124 -5.85 -3.44 -11.59
CA GLN A 124 -6.37 -2.95 -12.87
C GLN A 124 -5.26 -2.83 -13.92
N THR A 125 -4.08 -2.36 -13.51
CA THR A 125 -2.90 -2.27 -14.37
C THR A 125 -2.50 -3.65 -14.90
N ARG A 126 -2.44 -4.66 -14.01
CA ARG A 126 -2.11 -6.04 -14.38
C ARG A 126 -3.07 -6.58 -15.44
N ALA A 127 -4.37 -6.36 -15.28
CA ALA A 127 -5.38 -6.79 -16.25
C ALA A 127 -5.14 -6.19 -17.65
N TYR A 128 -4.79 -4.90 -17.75
CA TYR A 128 -4.45 -4.27 -19.02
C TYR A 128 -3.14 -4.79 -19.61
N VAL A 129 -2.11 -5.02 -18.78
CA VAL A 129 -0.83 -5.59 -19.22
C VAL A 129 -1.04 -7.01 -19.78
N GLU A 130 -1.85 -7.82 -19.11
CA GLU A 130 -2.20 -9.17 -19.58
C GLU A 130 -3.00 -9.13 -20.88
N ALA A 131 -3.93 -8.19 -21.03
CA ALA A 131 -4.68 -8.00 -22.28
C ALA A 131 -3.79 -7.60 -23.48
N LEU A 132 -2.61 -7.02 -23.22
CA LEU A 132 -1.61 -6.64 -24.23
C LEU A 132 -0.56 -7.73 -24.47
N ALA A 133 -0.64 -8.87 -23.78
CA ALA A 133 0.34 -9.94 -23.87
C ALA A 133 0.50 -10.44 -25.32
N GLY A 134 1.75 -10.67 -25.74
CA GLY A 134 2.09 -11.07 -27.11
C GLY A 134 2.27 -9.89 -28.08
N SER A 135 2.07 -8.65 -27.64
CA SER A 135 2.38 -7.45 -28.43
C SER A 135 3.65 -6.75 -27.92
N PRO A 136 4.32 -5.92 -28.74
CA PRO A 136 5.43 -5.06 -28.28
C PRO A 136 4.95 -3.81 -27.51
N THR A 137 3.64 -3.64 -27.32
CA THR A 137 3.02 -2.45 -26.74
C THR A 137 3.25 -2.39 -25.23
N ARG A 138 3.58 -1.20 -24.72
CA ARG A 138 3.70 -0.94 -23.27
C ARG A 138 2.55 -0.09 -22.79
N LEU A 139 2.00 -0.45 -21.63
CA LEU A 139 1.00 0.35 -20.93
C LEU A 139 1.68 1.48 -20.15
N LEU A 140 1.26 2.72 -20.39
CA LEU A 140 1.78 3.92 -19.71
C LEU A 140 0.72 4.58 -18.84
N ASP A 141 1.14 5.08 -17.68
CA ASP A 141 0.33 5.98 -16.84
C ASP A 141 0.26 7.41 -17.40
N THR A 142 -0.38 8.32 -16.65
CA THR A 142 -0.43 9.74 -16.99
C THR A 142 -0.27 10.63 -15.76
N ARG A 143 -0.45 11.95 -15.92
CA ARG A 143 -0.56 12.92 -14.82
C ARG A 143 -1.99 13.09 -14.27
N LYS A 144 -2.96 12.35 -14.81
CA LYS A 144 -4.37 12.32 -14.36
C LYS A 144 -4.47 11.41 -13.12
N THR A 145 -3.86 11.87 -12.05
CA THR A 145 -3.72 11.18 -10.77
C THR A 145 -4.48 11.95 -9.70
N THR A 146 -4.85 11.29 -8.60
CA THR A 146 -5.44 12.01 -7.47
C THR A 146 -4.42 13.01 -6.90
N PRO A 147 -4.83 14.27 -6.62
CA PRO A 147 -3.95 15.25 -6.00
C PRO A 147 -3.31 14.72 -4.71
N GLY A 148 -2.03 15.01 -4.49
CA GLY A 148 -1.27 14.51 -3.33
C GLY A 148 -0.81 13.05 -3.42
N LEU A 149 -1.41 12.22 -4.29
CA LEU A 149 -1.14 10.77 -4.34
C LEU A 149 -0.35 10.31 -5.57
N ARG A 150 0.04 11.22 -6.47
CA ARG A 150 0.71 10.89 -7.74
C ARG A 150 1.87 9.91 -7.58
N LEU A 151 2.74 10.13 -6.58
CA LEU A 151 3.86 9.24 -6.30
C LEU A 151 3.40 7.79 -6.08
N LEU A 152 2.43 7.60 -5.19
CA LEU A 152 1.92 6.28 -4.82
C LEU A 152 1.15 5.62 -5.96
N GLU A 153 0.39 6.39 -6.73
CA GLU A 153 -0.38 5.84 -7.86
C GLU A 153 0.53 5.39 -9.00
N LYS A 154 1.57 6.17 -9.33
CA LYS A 154 2.60 5.77 -10.29
C LYS A 154 3.37 4.55 -9.80
N TYR A 155 3.66 4.48 -8.50
CA TYR A 155 4.23 3.28 -7.89
C TYR A 155 3.34 2.05 -8.08
N ALA A 156 2.04 2.16 -7.82
CA ALA A 156 1.09 1.08 -8.00
C ALA A 156 0.98 0.61 -9.46
N VAL A 157 1.05 1.53 -10.44
CA VAL A 157 1.15 1.16 -11.86
C VAL A 157 2.38 0.29 -12.12
N ARG A 158 3.55 0.64 -11.56
CA ARG A 158 4.76 -0.18 -11.70
C ARG A 158 4.61 -1.56 -11.04
N CYS A 159 3.98 -1.65 -9.87
CA CYS A 159 3.68 -2.93 -9.21
C CYS A 159 2.74 -3.82 -10.05
N GLY A 160 1.79 -3.22 -10.77
CA GLY A 160 0.93 -3.92 -11.72
C GLY A 160 1.60 -4.35 -13.03
N GLY A 161 2.87 -4.00 -13.24
CA GLY A 161 3.63 -4.30 -14.47
C GLY A 161 3.54 -3.22 -15.55
N GLY A 162 2.90 -2.08 -15.28
CA GLY A 162 2.87 -0.94 -16.18
C GLY A 162 4.18 -0.15 -16.20
N SER A 163 4.24 0.88 -17.02
CA SER A 163 5.38 1.79 -17.12
C SER A 163 4.95 3.23 -16.85
N ASN A 164 5.85 4.02 -16.28
CA ASN A 164 5.57 5.42 -15.99
C ASN A 164 5.87 6.25 -17.24
N HIS A 165 4.93 7.10 -17.63
CA HIS A 165 5.23 8.28 -18.43
C HIS A 165 5.93 9.32 -17.53
N ARG A 166 6.19 10.51 -18.07
CA ARG A 166 6.70 11.67 -17.30
C ARG A 166 6.01 11.86 -15.95
N SER A 167 6.81 12.20 -14.94
CA SER A 167 6.39 12.38 -13.56
C SER A 167 5.70 13.73 -13.34
N GLY A 168 6.19 14.78 -14.01
CA GLY A 168 5.73 16.16 -13.86
C GLY A 168 5.87 16.99 -15.13
N LEU A 169 5.81 18.32 -14.99
CA LEU A 169 6.19 19.25 -16.05
C LEU A 169 7.69 19.56 -16.06
N TYR A 170 8.38 19.19 -14.98
CA TYR A 170 9.82 19.37 -14.76
C TYR A 170 10.66 18.19 -15.28
N ASP A 171 9.99 17.21 -15.87
CA ASP A 171 10.55 15.97 -16.42
C ASP A 171 10.46 16.05 -17.95
#